data_AF-A0A2B4RVT9-F1
#
_entry.id   AF-A0A2B4RVT9-F1
#
_cell.length_a   1.000
_cell.length_b   1.000
_cell.length_c   1.000
_cell.angle_alpha   90.00
_cell.angle_beta   90.00
_cell.angle_gamma   90.00
#
_symmetry.space_group_name_H-M   'P 1'
#
loop_
_entity.id
_entity.type
_entity.pdbx_description
1 polymer ?
#
loop_
_entity_poly.entity_id
_entity_poly.type
_entity_poly.pdbx_seq_one_letter_code
_entity_poly.pdbx_strand_id
1 'polypeptide(L)'
;MAPFRWPEMKHELALAKEVAKYLPEKPQEWDEVAKILSKAFSTDDKQVEVKGRGCREKMDRILEKYKSEDAKTLKRSGTEEELTELQQLCEDIITYRRDMAEMRKTEKEAKKKKEEDDRQKAEEMRKAAVERLAS
;
A
#
# COMPACT_ATOMS: atom_id res chain seq x y z
N MET A 1 21.91 -1.97 -18.89
CA MET A 1 21.57 -3.24 -18.20
C MET A 1 20.17 -3.68 -18.62
N ALA A 2 19.95 -4.97 -18.85
CA ALA A 2 18.61 -5.49 -19.11
C ALA A 2 17.77 -5.41 -17.82
N PRO A 3 16.48 -5.06 -17.88
CA PRO A 3 15.64 -5.00 -16.70
C PRO A 3 15.48 -6.38 -16.07
N PHE A 4 15.53 -6.44 -14.74
CA PHE A 4 15.30 -7.67 -13.99
C PHE A 4 13.93 -8.27 -14.38
N ARG A 5 13.95 -9.53 -14.81
CA ARG A 5 12.75 -10.30 -15.09
C ARG A 5 12.47 -11.12 -13.85
N TRP A 6 11.28 -10.95 -13.27
CA TRP A 6 10.77 -11.73 -12.13
C TRP A 6 10.53 -13.19 -12.57
N PRO A 7 11.54 -14.07 -12.45
CA PRO A 7 11.57 -15.33 -13.19
C PRO A 7 10.96 -16.50 -12.42
N GLU A 8 10.88 -16.39 -11.09
CA GLU A 8 10.45 -17.47 -10.20
C GLU A 8 9.56 -16.92 -9.08
N MET A 9 8.70 -17.78 -8.56
CA MET A 9 7.73 -17.45 -7.52
C MET A 9 8.38 -16.99 -6.21
N LYS A 10 9.53 -17.55 -5.85
CA LYS A 10 10.34 -17.10 -4.69
C LYS A 10 10.67 -15.60 -4.73
N HIS A 11 10.81 -15.01 -5.91
CA HIS A 11 11.05 -13.57 -6.05
C HIS A 11 9.77 -12.75 -5.80
N GLU A 12 8.62 -13.26 -6.24
CA GLU A 12 7.31 -12.67 -5.94
C GLU A 12 7.01 -12.75 -4.44
N LEU A 13 7.32 -13.90 -3.82
CA LEU A 13 7.19 -14.10 -2.39
C LEU A 13 8.10 -13.16 -1.59
N ALA A 14 9.37 -13.04 -1.98
CA ALA A 14 10.30 -12.09 -1.35
C ALA A 14 9.80 -10.64 -1.48
N LEU A 15 9.30 -10.25 -2.65
CA LEU A 15 8.67 -8.94 -2.83
C LEU A 15 7.47 -8.75 -1.90
N ALA A 16 6.55 -9.71 -1.85
CA ALA A 16 5.37 -9.62 -0.99
C ALA A 16 5.72 -9.54 0.49
N LYS A 17 6.75 -10.28 0.95
CA LYS A 17 7.26 -10.20 2.33
C LYS A 17 7.79 -8.80 2.68
N GLU A 18 8.65 -8.24 1.83
CA GLU A 18 9.18 -6.89 2.08
C GLU A 18 8.10 -5.82 1.97
N VAL A 19 7.13 -5.96 1.07
CA VAL A 19 6.00 -5.02 0.96
C VAL A 19 5.08 -5.14 2.17
N ALA A 20 4.78 -6.33 2.67
CA ALA A 20 3.98 -6.52 3.87
C ALA A 20 4.68 -5.96 5.12
N LYS A 21 6.01 -6.03 5.16
CA LYS A 21 6.82 -5.53 6.27
C LYS A 21 6.93 -4.01 6.29
N TYR A 22 7.20 -3.38 5.14
CA TYR A 22 7.47 -1.93 5.08
C TYR A 22 6.30 -1.08 4.59
N LEU A 23 5.30 -1.71 3.96
CA LEU A 23 4.07 -1.08 3.50
C LEU A 23 4.31 0.22 2.70
N PRO A 24 5.16 0.17 1.64
CA PRO A 24 5.58 1.36 0.91
C PRO A 24 4.40 2.07 0.23
N GLU A 25 4.28 3.38 0.44
CA GLU A 25 3.29 4.24 -0.21
C GLU A 25 3.95 5.19 -1.22
N LYS A 26 5.14 5.69 -0.89
CA LYS A 26 5.88 6.72 -1.64
C LYS A 26 6.97 6.12 -2.52
N PRO A 27 7.34 6.76 -3.63
CA PRO A 27 8.40 6.28 -4.53
C PRO A 27 9.70 5.89 -3.81
N GLN A 28 10.12 6.69 -2.82
CA GLN A 28 11.34 6.46 -2.06
C GLN A 28 11.28 5.18 -1.21
N GLU A 29 10.12 4.86 -0.64
CA GLU A 29 9.93 3.64 0.16
C GLU A 29 9.99 2.40 -0.76
N TRP A 30 9.47 2.53 -1.98
CA TRP A 30 9.64 1.51 -3.01
C TRP A 30 11.10 1.34 -3.44
N ASP A 31 11.87 2.41 -3.50
CA ASP A 31 13.31 2.34 -3.78
C ASP A 31 14.09 1.64 -2.66
N GLU A 32 13.69 1.81 -1.39
CA GLU A 32 14.27 1.07 -0.27
C GLU A 32 13.98 -0.44 -0.37
N VAL A 33 12.72 -0.82 -0.65
CA VAL A 33 12.37 -2.23 -0.92
C VAL A 33 13.20 -2.78 -2.08
N ALA A 34 13.36 -2.01 -3.16
CA ALA A 34 14.14 -2.43 -4.31
C ALA A 34 15.63 -2.62 -3.98
N LYS A 35 16.22 -1.79 -3.12
CA LYS A 35 17.60 -1.97 -2.65
C LYS A 35 17.76 -3.27 -1.87
N ILE A 36 16.81 -3.60 -1.01
CA ILE A 36 16.82 -4.86 -0.24
C ILE A 36 16.75 -6.06 -1.19
N LEU A 37 15.79 -6.05 -2.12
CA LEU A 37 15.62 -7.14 -3.08
C LEU A 37 16.79 -7.26 -4.06
N SER A 38 17.38 -6.15 -4.50
CA SER A 38 18.58 -6.16 -5.36
C SER A 38 19.74 -6.89 -4.68
N LYS A 39 19.95 -6.67 -3.38
CA LYS A 39 20.96 -7.39 -2.60
C LYS A 39 20.58 -8.87 -2.44
N ALA A 40 19.32 -9.15 -2.11
CA ALA A 40 18.84 -10.52 -1.88
C ALA A 40 18.87 -11.40 -3.15
N PHE A 41 18.70 -10.80 -4.33
CA PHE A 41 18.69 -11.53 -5.61
C PHE A 41 20.05 -11.55 -6.30
N SER A 42 21.01 -10.78 -5.80
CA SER A 42 22.37 -10.79 -6.32
C SER A 42 23.15 -12.00 -5.78
N THR A 43 23.97 -12.59 -6.64
CA THR A 43 24.96 -13.60 -6.28
C THR A 43 26.36 -13.08 -6.56
N ASP A 44 27.40 -13.75 -6.05
CA ASP A 44 28.81 -13.40 -6.33
C ASP A 44 29.09 -13.31 -7.85
N ASP A 45 28.51 -14.22 -8.64
CA ASP A 45 28.65 -14.26 -10.10
C ASP A 45 27.72 -13.29 -10.85
N LYS A 46 26.65 -12.80 -10.23
CA LYS A 46 25.62 -12.01 -10.92
C LYS A 46 24.97 -10.98 -10.02
N GLN A 47 25.36 -9.73 -10.22
CA GLN A 47 24.69 -8.58 -9.63
C GLN A 47 23.36 -8.30 -10.33
N VAL A 48 22.31 -8.14 -9.53
CA VAL A 48 20.96 -7.86 -9.96
C VAL A 48 20.55 -6.48 -9.44
N GLU A 49 20.07 -5.63 -10.34
CA GLU A 49 19.45 -4.35 -9.97
C GLU A 49 17.93 -4.42 -10.21
N VAL A 50 17.18 -4.29 -9.12
CA VAL A 50 15.73 -4.09 -9.12
C VAL A 50 15.45 -2.62 -8.85
N LYS A 51 14.44 -2.05 -9.51
CA LYS A 51 14.03 -0.64 -9.35
C LYS A 51 12.74 -0.53 -8.56
N GLY A 52 12.58 0.52 -7.75
CA GLY A 52 11.37 0.74 -6.94
C GLY A 52 10.09 0.74 -7.77
N ARG A 53 10.11 1.41 -8.93
CA ARG A 53 9.00 1.34 -9.90
C ARG A 53 8.66 -0.10 -10.30
N GLY A 54 9.68 -0.93 -10.57
CA GLY A 54 9.51 -2.32 -10.96
C GLY A 54 8.93 -3.19 -9.83
N CYS A 55 9.31 -2.93 -8.58
CA CYS A 55 8.69 -3.54 -7.40
C CYS A 55 7.20 -3.18 -7.30
N ARG A 56 6.88 -1.89 -7.43
CA ARG A 56 5.48 -1.43 -7.38
C ARG A 56 4.62 -2.04 -8.48
N GLU A 57 5.04 -1.90 -9.74
CA GLU A 57 4.30 -2.43 -10.89
C GLU A 57 4.14 -3.96 -10.81
N LYS A 58 5.16 -4.66 -10.28
CA LYS A 58 5.06 -6.11 -10.06
C LYS A 58 4.07 -6.45 -8.96
N MET A 59 4.12 -5.74 -7.82
CA MET A 59 3.22 -5.98 -6.70
C MET A 59 1.77 -5.72 -7.10
N ASP A 60 1.49 -4.62 -7.81
CA ASP A 60 0.15 -4.30 -8.30
C ASP A 60 -0.39 -5.44 -9.19
N ARG A 61 0.43 -5.98 -10.10
CA ARG A 61 0.05 -7.14 -10.92
C ARG A 61 -0.21 -8.41 -10.11
N ILE A 62 0.54 -8.66 -9.05
CA ILE A 62 0.32 -9.83 -8.16
C ILE A 62 -1.05 -9.68 -7.47
N LEU A 63 -1.32 -8.49 -6.92
CA LEU A 63 -2.58 -8.19 -6.25
C LEU A 63 -3.79 -8.25 -7.21
N GLU A 64 -3.64 -7.77 -8.44
CA GLU A 64 -4.68 -7.87 -9.48
C GLU A 64 -4.99 -9.34 -9.81
N LYS A 65 -3.97 -10.19 -10.00
CA LYS A 65 -4.15 -11.62 -10.26
C LYS A 65 -4.80 -12.34 -9.08
N TYR A 66 -4.43 -11.98 -7.85
CA TYR A 66 -5.05 -12.53 -6.64
C TYR A 66 -6.55 -12.21 -6.60
N LYS A 67 -6.90 -10.95 -6.86
CA LYS A 67 -8.30 -10.49 -6.85
C LYS A 67 -9.16 -11.07 -7.97
N SER A 68 -8.57 -11.40 -9.13
CA SER A 68 -9.33 -11.84 -10.31
C SER A 68 -9.72 -13.33 -10.29
N GLU A 69 -9.65 -14.02 -9.15
CA GLU A 69 -9.86 -15.48 -9.02
C GLU A 69 -9.00 -16.32 -10.00
N ASP A 70 -7.88 -15.77 -10.48
CA ASP A 70 -6.97 -16.47 -11.38
C ASP A 70 -5.91 -17.27 -10.59
N ALA A 71 -6.28 -17.74 -9.40
CA ALA A 71 -5.45 -18.62 -8.56
C ALA A 71 -5.02 -19.90 -9.29
N LYS A 72 -5.73 -20.27 -10.37
CA LYS A 72 -5.37 -21.38 -11.26
C LYS A 72 -4.06 -21.14 -12.04
N THR A 73 -3.63 -19.89 -12.29
CA THR A 73 -2.37 -19.62 -13.03
C THR A 73 -1.12 -19.53 -12.17
N LEU A 74 -1.26 -19.29 -10.86
CA LEU A 74 -0.15 -19.32 -9.91
C LEU A 74 0.41 -20.75 -9.69
N LYS A 75 -0.36 -21.79 -10.00
CA LYS A 75 0.07 -23.20 -9.90
C LYS A 75 1.19 -23.62 -10.86
N ARG A 76 1.65 -22.74 -11.76
CA ARG A 76 2.56 -23.15 -12.84
C ARG A 76 4.05 -23.14 -12.47
N SER A 77 4.46 -22.64 -11.28
CA SER A 77 5.90 -22.60 -10.93
C SER A 77 6.27 -22.39 -9.44
N GLY A 78 5.48 -22.88 -8.47
CA GLY A 78 5.85 -22.77 -7.04
C GLY A 78 5.34 -23.96 -6.22
N THR A 79 5.85 -24.12 -5.00
CA THR A 79 5.31 -25.13 -4.07
C THR A 79 3.93 -24.71 -3.56
N GLU A 80 3.14 -25.66 -3.05
CA GLU A 80 1.84 -25.37 -2.45
C GLU A 80 1.98 -24.39 -1.26
N GLU A 81 3.04 -24.53 -0.48
CA GLU A 81 3.35 -23.66 0.66
C GLU A 81 3.68 -22.22 0.24
N GLU A 82 4.53 -22.03 -0.78
CA GLU A 82 4.85 -20.70 -1.31
C GLU A 82 3.61 -20.01 -1.87
N LEU A 83 2.69 -20.78 -2.47
CA LEU A 83 1.42 -20.26 -2.97
C LEU A 83 0.52 -19.79 -1.84
N THR A 84 0.30 -20.62 -0.82
CA THR A 84 -0.54 -20.26 0.32
C THR A 84 0.03 -19.05 1.07
N GLU A 85 1.35 -18.99 1.26
CA GLU A 85 1.99 -17.84 1.92
C GLU A 85 1.82 -16.55 1.09
N LEU A 86 2.02 -16.62 -0.23
CA LEU A 86 1.82 -15.47 -1.10
C LEU A 86 0.36 -14.98 -1.09
N GLN A 87 -0.61 -15.91 -1.07
CA GLN A 87 -2.03 -15.58 -0.96
C GLN A 87 -2.34 -14.85 0.36
N GLN A 88 -1.85 -15.36 1.49
CA GLN A 88 -2.04 -14.72 2.79
C GLN A 88 -1.43 -13.31 2.80
N LEU A 89 -0.21 -13.14 2.29
CA LEU A 89 0.44 -11.83 2.21
C LEU A 89 -0.34 -10.85 1.32
N CYS A 90 -0.96 -11.34 0.24
CA CYS A 90 -1.83 -10.51 -0.60
C CYS A 90 -3.06 -10.03 0.17
N GLU A 91 -3.73 -10.93 0.90
CA GLU A 91 -4.89 -10.61 1.73
C GLU A 91 -4.54 -9.56 2.80
N ASP A 92 -3.41 -9.76 3.50
CA ASP A 92 -2.94 -8.86 4.56
C ASP A 92 -2.64 -7.45 4.01
N ILE A 93 -1.93 -7.37 2.88
CA ILE A 93 -1.61 -6.09 2.22
C ILE A 93 -2.88 -5.38 1.75
N ILE A 94 -3.85 -6.11 1.17
CA ILE A 94 -5.11 -5.53 0.70
C ILE A 94 -5.92 -5.00 1.88
N THR A 95 -6.04 -5.78 2.94
CA THR A 95 -6.78 -5.43 4.15
C THR A 95 -6.18 -4.19 4.80
N TYR A 96 -4.87 -4.17 5.03
CA TYR A 96 -4.20 -3.02 5.61
C TYR A 96 -4.39 -1.74 4.78
N ARG A 97 -4.26 -1.84 3.45
CA ARG A 97 -4.47 -0.68 2.56
C ARG A 97 -5.91 -0.15 2.64
N ARG A 98 -6.89 -1.05 2.81
CA ARG A 98 -8.30 -0.67 3.00
C ARG A 98 -8.49 0.04 4.34
N ASP A 99 -8.04 -0.57 5.43
CA ASP A 99 -8.22 -0.04 6.79
C ASP A 99 -7.57 1.34 6.95
N MET A 100 -6.36 1.53 6.41
CA MET A 100 -5.69 2.83 6.42
C MET A 100 -6.42 3.89 5.58
N ALA A 101 -7.02 3.49 4.45
CA ALA A 101 -7.80 4.41 3.63
C ALA A 101 -9.09 4.83 4.34
N GLU A 102 -9.76 3.91 5.04
CA GLU A 102 -10.95 4.19 5.83
C GLU A 102 -10.63 5.09 7.03
N MET A 103 -9.54 4.82 7.76
CA MET A 103 -9.08 5.67 8.87
C MET A 103 -8.81 7.11 8.41
N ARG A 104 -8.09 7.28 7.29
CA ARG A 104 -7.84 8.63 6.73
C ARG A 104 -9.12 9.33 6.30
N LYS A 105 -10.12 8.58 5.83
CA LYS A 105 -11.43 9.14 5.46
C LYS A 105 -12.17 9.62 6.70
N THR A 106 -12.27 8.78 7.73
CA THR A 106 -12.97 9.14 8.98
C THR A 106 -12.31 10.32 9.68
N GLU A 107 -10.97 10.40 9.69
CA GLU A 107 -10.24 11.57 10.23
C GLU A 107 -10.57 12.86 9.46
N LYS A 108 -10.61 12.81 8.13
CA LYS A 108 -10.98 13.97 7.30
C LYS A 108 -12.42 14.40 7.54
N GLU A 109 -13.35 13.46 7.63
CA GLU A 109 -14.77 13.72 7.91
C GLU A 109 -14.95 14.35 9.30
N ALA A 110 -14.27 13.81 10.32
CA ALA A 110 -14.29 14.36 11.68
C ALA A 110 -13.73 15.79 11.73
N LYS A 111 -12.62 16.06 11.03
CA LYS A 111 -12.04 17.40 10.95
C LYS A 111 -13.00 18.39 10.30
N LYS A 112 -13.59 18.02 9.16
CA LYS A 112 -14.55 18.86 8.44
C LYS A 112 -15.78 19.17 9.30
N LYS A 113 -16.32 18.18 10.00
CA LYS A 113 -17.45 18.35 10.91
C LYS A 113 -17.10 19.33 12.03
N LYS A 114 -15.91 19.20 12.63
CA LYS A 114 -15.46 20.12 13.68
C LYS A 114 -15.34 21.57 13.18
N GLU A 115 -14.77 21.78 12.00
CA GLU A 115 -14.66 23.12 11.39
C GLU A 115 -16.04 23.75 11.11
N GLU A 116 -17.02 22.92 10.70
CA GLU A 116 -18.39 23.37 10.49
C GLU A 116 -19.09 23.74 11.80
N ASP A 117 -18.98 22.90 12.83
CA ASP A 117 -19.54 23.17 14.16
C ASP A 117 -18.95 24.45 14.78
N ASP A 118 -17.63 24.65 14.66
CA ASP A 118 -16.94 25.84 15.19
C ASP A 118 -17.37 27.11 14.44
N ARG A 119 -17.59 27.02 13.11
CA ARG A 119 -18.13 28.12 12.30
C ARG A 119 -19.56 28.47 12.72
N GLN A 120 -20.43 27.49 12.88
CA GLN A 120 -21.82 27.70 13.31
C GLN A 120 -21.87 28.39 14.68
N LYS A 121 -21.11 27.91 15.65
CA LYS A 121 -21.02 28.54 16.98
C LYS A 121 -20.53 29.99 16.91
N ALA A 122 -19.57 30.28 16.04
CA ALA A 122 -19.08 31.65 15.85
C ALA A 122 -20.15 32.57 15.25
N GLU A 123 -20.94 32.09 14.29
CA GLU A 123 -22.06 32.82 13.72
C GLU A 123 -23.18 33.07 14.75
N GLU A 124 -23.51 32.07 15.56
CA GLU A 124 -24.48 32.21 16.65
C GLU A 124 -24.04 33.25 17.68
N MET A 125 -22.76 33.24 18.10
CA MET A 125 -22.22 34.24 19.03
C MET A 125 -22.27 35.66 18.44
N ARG A 126 -21.97 35.82 17.15
CA ARG A 126 -22.08 37.12 16.46
C ARG A 126 -23.53 37.59 16.41
N LYS A 127 -24.46 36.71 16.07
CA LYS A 127 -25.89 37.03 16.00
C LYS A 127 -26.43 37.46 17.37
N ALA A 128 -26.13 36.70 18.42
CA ALA A 128 -26.55 37.01 19.79
C ALA A 128 -25.98 38.35 20.29
N ALA A 129 -24.72 38.67 19.95
CA ALA A 129 -24.11 39.95 20.29
C ALA A 129 -24.81 41.13 19.59
N VAL A 130 -25.18 40.98 18.31
CA VAL A 130 -25.92 42.00 17.56
C VAL A 130 -27.32 42.21 18.14
N GLU A 131 -28.05 41.14 18.44
CA GLU A 131 -29.38 41.22 19.05
C GLU A 131 -29.34 41.94 20.41
N ARG A 132 -28.31 41.69 21.22
CA ARG A 132 -28.12 42.36 22.52
C ARG A 132 -27.80 43.85 22.41
N LEU A 133 -27.15 44.30 21.32
CA LEU A 133 -26.87 45.72 21.08
C LEU A 133 -28.08 46.48 20.50
N ALA A 134 -29.03 45.76 19.91
CA ALA A 134 -30.27 46.31 19.36
C ALA A 134 -31.44 46.31 20.36
N SER A 135 -31.23 45.77 21.57
CA SER A 135 -32.19 45.74 22.69
C SER A 135 -31.86 46.82 23.72
#